data_AF-A0A917NI52-F1
#
_entry.id   AF-A0A917NI52-F1
#
_cell.length_a   1.000
_cell.length_b   1.000
_cell.length_c   1.000
_cell.angle_alpha   90.00
_cell.angle_beta   90.00
_cell.angle_gamma   90.00
#
_symmetry.space_group_name_H-M   'P 1'
#
loop_
_entity.id
_entity.type
_entity.pdbx_description
1 polymer ?
#
loop_
_entity_poly.entity_id
_entity_poly.type
_entity_poly.pdbx_seq_one_letter_code
_entity_poly.pdbx_strand_id
1 'polypeptide(L)'
;MLERIHRGLIVSCQASEGDPLYGPDMMTRMAMAAKLGGAVGIRANGGEDIRRIKEATGLPVIGIVKRRYEGSDVYITATMREVVEVVAAGADVVAVDATSRMRPEGLTAAEFLRRVKQAFPHVLLMADVATVDEGVAAAAAGADLVASTMAGYTPYSPSGDGPDFALLRGLVEAVPVPVIAEGRIQRPEQARTCIELGCWAVVVGSAITRPQEITRMYAAALAQAGTAAPCAIGIDIGGTKIAAGLVDATGCIQARRVIPTPAAGKEAILAALPPLVEELRAEALARGLGLPAGVGVGAAGQVDVRRGTIRSGTPNIPNWSDVPIVEYLEQACGLPAWVDNDVNAMALAEGWFGAARGHENFVCLALGTGIGGGVVTGGRLLHGAWGGAAELGHMSVHLAGPSCNCGHRGCLEAYASGRGLVERMREALAAAPGSVRHGAPSLHPSARNPASLSAEMVFRWYRSGDPVAVAVVDRMVQALAVAVINIAHIFNPTIVVLGGGIVAHEPWLCAAVAARIRGAGIRSLVDPVAVVPAALREEAGVVGAAALCWTMMEQGGAK
;
A
#
# COMPACT_ATOMS: atom_id res chain seq x y z
N MET A 1 -43.43 0.11 -12.47
CA MET A 1 -42.14 0.57 -13.02
C MET A 1 -40.98 0.16 -12.12
N LEU A 2 -41.00 0.47 -10.81
CA LEU A 2 -39.91 0.14 -9.86
C LEU A 2 -39.47 -1.33 -9.86
N GLU A 3 -40.41 -2.27 -9.95
CA GLU A 3 -40.08 -3.70 -10.07
C GLU A 3 -39.28 -4.05 -11.33
N ARG A 4 -39.48 -3.31 -12.44
CA ARG A 4 -38.75 -3.56 -13.70
C ARG A 4 -37.27 -3.21 -13.59
N ILE A 5 -36.90 -2.34 -12.65
CA ILE A 5 -35.50 -1.90 -12.45
C ILE A 5 -34.83 -2.59 -11.25
N HIS A 6 -35.58 -3.39 -10.47
CA HIS A 6 -35.08 -4.04 -9.26
C HIS A 6 -33.90 -4.98 -9.57
N ARG A 7 -32.82 -4.81 -8.80
CA ARG A 7 -31.51 -5.47 -8.94
C ARG A 7 -30.88 -5.35 -10.33
N GLY A 8 -31.31 -4.38 -11.13
CA GLY A 8 -30.86 -4.23 -12.50
C GLY A 8 -29.93 -3.05 -12.72
N LEU A 9 -29.30 -3.05 -13.90
CA LEU A 9 -28.42 -1.99 -14.37
C LEU A 9 -29.23 -0.93 -15.12
N ILE A 10 -29.10 0.31 -14.69
CA ILE A 10 -29.56 1.51 -15.38
C ILE A 10 -28.35 2.17 -16.01
N VAL A 11 -28.41 2.49 -17.31
CA VAL A 11 -27.30 3.15 -18.00
C VAL A 11 -27.59 4.63 -18.18
N SER A 12 -26.66 5.48 -17.78
CA SER A 12 -26.77 6.93 -17.92
C SER A 12 -26.32 7.37 -19.32
N CYS A 13 -27.27 7.46 -20.24
CA CYS A 13 -27.08 7.92 -21.61
C CYS A 13 -27.24 9.45 -21.64
N GLN A 14 -26.17 10.14 -21.23
CA GLN A 14 -26.10 11.59 -21.20
C GLN A 14 -24.77 12.06 -21.78
N ALA A 15 -24.82 13.03 -22.68
CA ALA A 15 -23.66 13.74 -23.18
C ALA A 15 -23.81 15.24 -22.94
N SER A 16 -22.69 15.94 -22.78
CA SER A 16 -22.65 17.40 -22.63
C SER A 16 -22.25 18.05 -23.95
N GLU A 17 -22.62 19.31 -24.14
CA GLU A 17 -22.19 20.09 -25.30
C GLU A 17 -20.66 20.10 -25.39
N GLY A 18 -20.13 19.69 -26.54
CA GLY A 18 -18.69 19.45 -26.76
C GLY A 18 -18.24 17.98 -26.67
N ASP A 19 -19.08 17.06 -26.18
CA ASP A 19 -18.84 15.63 -26.29
C ASP A 19 -19.09 15.16 -27.74
N PRO A 20 -18.21 14.34 -28.36
CA PRO A 20 -18.43 13.80 -29.71
C PRO A 20 -19.73 13.01 -29.87
N LEU A 21 -20.28 12.45 -28.78
CA LEU A 21 -21.55 11.75 -28.77
C LEU A 21 -22.74 12.64 -28.39
N TYR A 22 -22.54 13.95 -28.25
CA TYR A 22 -23.62 14.89 -27.97
C TYR A 22 -24.63 14.91 -29.13
N GLY A 23 -25.91 14.71 -28.79
CA GLY A 23 -27.02 14.82 -29.72
C GLY A 23 -28.08 13.74 -29.52
N PRO A 24 -29.38 14.04 -29.78
CA PRO A 24 -30.48 13.11 -29.51
C PRO A 24 -30.39 11.79 -30.29
N ASP A 25 -29.94 11.83 -31.55
CA ASP A 25 -29.71 10.63 -32.37
C ASP A 25 -28.66 9.70 -31.74
N MET A 26 -27.55 10.27 -31.25
CA MET A 26 -26.42 9.52 -30.72
C MET A 26 -26.76 8.93 -29.35
N MET A 27 -27.41 9.71 -28.49
CA MET A 27 -27.89 9.23 -27.18
C MET A 27 -28.96 8.14 -27.33
N THR A 28 -29.83 8.25 -28.34
CA THR A 28 -30.80 7.19 -28.68
C THR A 28 -30.10 5.89 -29.07
N ARG A 29 -29.07 5.96 -29.93
CA ARG A 29 -28.27 4.78 -30.34
C ARG A 29 -27.50 4.18 -29.16
N MET A 30 -26.92 5.03 -28.30
CA MET A 30 -26.25 4.60 -27.06
C MET A 30 -27.23 3.86 -26.14
N ALA A 31 -28.43 4.38 -25.94
CA ALA A 31 -29.46 3.73 -25.14
C ALA A 31 -29.93 2.38 -25.73
N MET A 32 -30.02 2.29 -27.06
CA MET A 32 -30.30 1.01 -27.74
C MET A 32 -29.18 -0.01 -27.51
N ALA A 33 -27.91 0.42 -27.58
CA ALA A 33 -26.78 -0.45 -27.25
C ALA A 33 -26.82 -0.91 -25.79
N ALA A 34 -27.12 0.00 -24.85
CA ALA A 34 -27.30 -0.33 -23.44
C ALA A 34 -28.42 -1.36 -23.21
N LYS A 35 -29.57 -1.19 -23.87
CA LYS A 35 -30.68 -2.17 -23.84
C LYS A 35 -30.23 -3.55 -24.31
N LEU A 36 -29.55 -3.62 -25.46
CA LEU A 36 -29.05 -4.89 -25.99
C LEU A 36 -28.01 -5.54 -25.06
N GLY A 37 -27.23 -4.73 -24.33
CA GLY A 37 -26.30 -5.18 -23.31
C GLY A 37 -26.94 -5.63 -21.99
N GLY A 38 -28.27 -5.54 -21.85
CA GLY A 38 -29.01 -5.99 -20.66
C GLY A 38 -29.39 -4.89 -19.68
N ALA A 39 -29.26 -3.62 -20.04
CA ALA A 39 -29.79 -2.52 -19.22
C ALA A 39 -31.32 -2.64 -19.09
N VAL A 40 -31.82 -2.45 -17.87
CA VAL A 40 -33.25 -2.54 -17.55
C VAL A 40 -33.91 -1.17 -17.44
N GLY A 41 -33.13 -0.09 -17.50
CA GLY A 41 -33.57 1.30 -17.49
C GLY A 41 -32.51 2.23 -18.05
N ILE A 42 -32.90 3.45 -18.39
CA ILE A 42 -31.98 4.49 -18.89
C ILE A 42 -32.12 5.76 -18.04
N ARG A 43 -31.01 6.42 -17.72
CA ARG A 43 -31.00 7.78 -17.19
C ARG A 43 -30.62 8.75 -18.30
N ALA A 44 -31.48 9.71 -18.62
CA ALA A 44 -31.34 10.61 -19.78
C ALA A 44 -31.48 12.09 -19.40
N ASN A 45 -30.80 12.97 -20.14
CA ASN A 45 -30.76 14.41 -19.89
C ASN A 45 -31.34 15.19 -21.08
N GLY A 46 -32.35 16.02 -20.83
CA GLY A 46 -33.00 16.85 -21.86
C GLY A 46 -34.31 16.24 -22.36
N GLY A 47 -35.34 17.07 -22.56
CA GLY A 47 -36.67 16.60 -22.95
C GLY A 47 -36.72 15.87 -24.29
N GLU A 48 -35.87 16.24 -25.25
CA GLU A 48 -35.80 15.54 -26.54
C GLU A 48 -35.18 14.14 -26.40
N ASP A 49 -34.02 14.04 -25.73
CA ASP A 49 -33.32 12.77 -25.50
C ASP A 49 -34.22 11.79 -24.74
N ILE A 50 -34.88 12.25 -23.68
CA ILE A 50 -35.80 11.44 -22.87
C ILE A 50 -36.88 10.81 -23.76
N ARG A 51 -37.54 11.62 -24.59
CA ARG A 51 -38.65 11.17 -25.45
C ARG A 51 -38.16 10.13 -26.46
N ARG A 52 -37.08 10.43 -27.18
CA ARG A 52 -36.55 9.57 -28.25
C ARG A 52 -35.97 8.26 -27.71
N ILE A 53 -35.25 8.32 -26.59
CA ILE A 53 -34.74 7.12 -25.90
C ILE A 53 -35.90 6.24 -25.46
N LYS A 54 -36.95 6.82 -24.86
CA LYS A 54 -38.12 6.05 -24.40
C LYS A 54 -38.83 5.37 -25.56
N GLU A 55 -39.06 6.09 -26.66
CA GLU A 55 -39.69 5.55 -27.87
C GLU A 55 -38.85 4.41 -28.50
N ALA A 56 -37.53 4.59 -28.62
CA ALA A 56 -36.67 3.60 -29.27
C ALA A 56 -36.46 2.35 -28.40
N THR A 57 -36.29 2.53 -27.09
CA THR A 57 -35.89 1.42 -26.20
C THR A 57 -37.08 0.74 -25.53
N GLY A 58 -38.18 1.44 -25.24
CA GLY A 58 -39.27 0.94 -24.40
C GLY A 58 -38.86 0.63 -22.95
N LEU A 59 -37.65 1.02 -22.55
CA LEU A 59 -37.17 0.88 -21.17
C LEU A 59 -37.72 2.02 -20.30
N PRO A 60 -37.85 1.81 -18.97
CA PRO A 60 -38.11 2.89 -18.04
C PRO A 60 -37.01 3.96 -18.12
N VAL A 61 -37.42 5.23 -18.13
CA VAL A 61 -36.49 6.37 -18.21
C VAL A 61 -36.54 7.21 -16.95
N ILE A 62 -35.38 7.38 -16.32
CA ILE A 62 -35.12 8.39 -15.30
C ILE A 62 -34.66 9.67 -16.02
N GLY A 63 -35.52 10.68 -16.04
CA GLY A 63 -35.27 11.92 -16.76
C GLY A 63 -34.74 13.02 -15.85
N ILE A 64 -33.79 13.80 -16.39
CA ILE A 64 -33.32 15.05 -15.80
C ILE A 64 -33.19 16.12 -16.87
N VAL A 65 -33.10 17.39 -16.47
CA VAL A 65 -32.62 18.47 -17.34
C VAL A 65 -31.55 19.26 -16.60
N LYS A 66 -30.34 19.28 -17.14
CA LYS A 66 -29.22 20.04 -16.60
C LYS A 66 -29.20 21.45 -17.17
N ARG A 67 -29.32 22.46 -16.30
CA ARG A 67 -29.27 23.87 -16.71
C ARG A 67 -28.66 24.73 -15.62
N ARG A 68 -27.72 25.59 -16.00
CA ARG A 68 -27.05 26.52 -15.09
C ARG A 68 -27.88 27.78 -14.88
N TYR A 69 -27.82 28.30 -13.67
CA TYR A 69 -28.47 29.54 -13.25
C TYR A 69 -27.44 30.43 -12.57
N GLU A 70 -27.53 31.74 -12.83
CA GLU A 70 -26.67 32.70 -12.14
C GLU A 70 -26.94 32.66 -10.63
N GLY A 71 -25.87 32.58 -9.82
CA GLY A 71 -25.97 32.57 -8.36
C GLY A 71 -26.43 31.24 -7.72
N SER A 72 -26.49 30.13 -8.46
CA SER A 72 -26.81 28.82 -7.87
C SER A 72 -25.94 27.68 -8.42
N ASP A 73 -25.41 26.88 -7.50
CA ASP A 73 -24.67 25.64 -7.80
C ASP A 73 -25.58 24.44 -8.11
N VAL A 74 -26.89 24.61 -7.95
CA VAL A 74 -27.89 23.57 -8.24
C VAL A 74 -28.30 23.68 -9.70
N TYR A 75 -27.97 22.66 -10.50
CA TYR A 75 -28.22 22.67 -11.95
C TYR A 75 -28.92 21.42 -12.48
N ILE A 76 -29.15 20.38 -11.66
CA ILE A 76 -29.88 19.16 -12.08
C ILE A 76 -31.36 19.34 -11.73
N THR A 77 -32.19 19.51 -12.77
CA THR A 77 -33.64 19.72 -12.69
C THR A 77 -33.99 20.77 -11.63
N ALA A 78 -33.32 21.92 -11.72
CA ALA A 78 -33.24 22.89 -10.63
C ALA A 78 -34.57 23.62 -10.34
N THR A 79 -35.43 23.80 -11.35
CA THR A 79 -36.69 24.55 -11.22
C THR A 79 -37.89 23.76 -11.74
N MET A 80 -39.11 24.26 -11.48
CA MET A 80 -40.34 23.64 -12.01
C MET A 80 -40.38 23.61 -13.54
N ARG A 81 -39.65 24.51 -14.22
CA ARG A 81 -39.54 24.50 -15.69
C ARG A 81 -38.94 23.18 -16.18
N GLU A 82 -37.84 22.76 -15.58
CA GLU A 82 -37.16 21.52 -15.94
C GLU A 82 -38.00 20.29 -15.57
N VAL A 83 -38.73 20.34 -14.44
CA VAL A 83 -39.66 19.26 -14.06
C VAL A 83 -40.76 19.09 -15.10
N VAL A 84 -41.40 20.18 -15.53
CA VAL A 84 -42.44 20.17 -16.56
C VAL A 84 -41.88 19.60 -17.87
N GLU A 85 -40.66 19.98 -18.25
CA GLU A 85 -39.98 19.46 -19.44
C GLU A 85 -39.77 17.95 -19.38
N VAL A 86 -39.27 17.43 -18.25
CA VAL A 86 -39.04 15.98 -18.05
C VAL A 86 -40.35 15.20 -18.07
N VAL A 87 -41.40 15.72 -17.42
CA VAL A 87 -42.73 15.08 -17.38
C VAL A 87 -43.37 15.08 -18.76
N ALA A 88 -43.34 16.21 -19.48
CA ALA A 88 -43.88 16.33 -20.83
C ALA A 88 -43.15 15.46 -21.86
N ALA A 89 -41.85 15.20 -21.63
CA ALA A 89 -41.06 14.25 -22.42
C ALA A 89 -41.43 12.78 -22.15
N GLY A 90 -42.23 12.53 -21.12
CA GLY A 90 -42.74 11.21 -20.78
C GLY A 90 -41.78 10.37 -19.93
N ALA A 91 -40.86 10.97 -19.16
CA ALA A 91 -40.03 10.20 -18.22
C ALA A 91 -40.89 9.44 -17.19
N ASP A 92 -40.44 8.26 -16.77
CA ASP A 92 -41.13 7.47 -15.73
C ASP A 92 -40.77 7.93 -14.31
N VAL A 93 -39.56 8.49 -14.16
CA VAL A 93 -39.05 9.08 -12.93
C VAL A 93 -38.45 10.45 -13.27
N VAL A 94 -38.77 11.48 -12.48
CA VAL A 94 -38.09 12.77 -12.51
C VAL A 94 -37.01 12.75 -11.44
N ALA A 95 -35.75 12.91 -11.81
CA ALA A 95 -34.68 13.10 -10.82
C ALA A 95 -34.39 14.59 -10.60
N VAL A 96 -34.16 14.96 -9.34
CA VAL A 96 -33.83 16.33 -8.93
C VAL A 96 -32.65 16.30 -7.98
N ASP A 97 -31.78 17.31 -8.08
CA ASP A 97 -30.79 17.58 -7.03
C ASP A 97 -31.53 17.82 -5.70
N ALA A 98 -31.26 17.03 -4.67
CA ALA A 98 -31.89 17.14 -3.36
C ALA A 98 -30.87 17.43 -2.27
N THR A 99 -29.74 18.03 -2.64
CA THR A 99 -28.71 18.45 -1.69
C THR A 99 -29.14 19.65 -0.87
N SER A 100 -28.39 19.95 0.20
CA SER A 100 -28.65 21.06 1.12
C SER A 100 -28.39 22.45 0.51
N ARG A 101 -27.92 22.52 -0.74
CA ARG A 101 -27.65 23.78 -1.44
C ARG A 101 -28.94 24.47 -1.86
N MET A 102 -28.95 25.79 -1.81
CA MET A 102 -30.11 26.59 -2.20
C MET A 102 -30.34 26.54 -3.72
N ARG A 103 -31.60 26.32 -4.11
CA ARG A 103 -32.03 26.33 -5.50
C ARG A 103 -32.09 27.77 -6.05
N PRO A 104 -32.11 27.98 -7.38
CA PRO A 104 -32.14 29.32 -7.99
C PRO A 104 -33.28 30.23 -7.51
N GLU A 105 -34.42 29.67 -7.10
CA GLU A 105 -35.58 30.42 -6.59
C GLU A 105 -35.57 30.60 -5.06
N GLY A 106 -34.45 30.32 -4.38
CA GLY A 106 -34.34 30.42 -2.93
C GLY A 106 -35.14 29.35 -2.17
N LEU A 107 -35.52 28.27 -2.83
CA LEU A 107 -36.19 27.13 -2.21
C LEU A 107 -35.17 26.12 -1.68
N THR A 108 -35.49 25.50 -0.55
CA THR A 108 -34.82 24.28 -0.09
C THR A 108 -35.22 23.07 -0.95
N ALA A 109 -34.41 22.01 -0.93
CA ALA A 109 -34.76 20.75 -1.61
C ALA A 109 -36.12 20.19 -1.12
N ALA A 110 -36.37 20.20 0.18
CA ALA A 110 -37.62 19.68 0.75
C ALA A 110 -38.87 20.48 0.35
N GLU A 111 -38.77 21.81 0.24
CA GLU A 111 -39.87 22.64 -0.28
C GLU A 111 -40.11 22.36 -1.77
N PHE A 112 -39.04 22.21 -2.53
CA PHE A 112 -39.13 21.92 -3.96
C PHE A 112 -39.74 20.55 -4.23
N LEU A 113 -39.31 19.50 -3.53
CA LEU A 113 -39.88 18.14 -3.63
C LEU A 113 -41.39 18.15 -3.35
N ARG A 114 -41.82 18.83 -2.28
CA ARG A 114 -43.26 19.00 -1.96
C ARG A 114 -44.03 19.71 -3.06
N ARG A 115 -43.46 20.79 -3.62
CA ARG A 115 -44.06 21.55 -4.73
C ARG A 115 -44.21 20.68 -5.99
N VAL A 116 -43.20 19.86 -6.31
CA VAL A 116 -43.26 18.92 -7.43
C VAL A 116 -44.34 17.87 -7.21
N LYS A 117 -44.41 17.25 -6.03
CA LYS A 117 -45.44 16.26 -5.70
C LYS A 117 -46.85 16.82 -5.71
N GLN A 118 -47.04 18.06 -5.30
CA GLN A 118 -48.34 18.74 -5.40
C GLN A 118 -48.76 18.97 -6.86
N ALA A 119 -47.82 19.36 -7.73
CA ALA A 119 -48.10 19.61 -9.14
C ALA A 119 -48.26 18.31 -9.95
N PHE A 120 -47.51 17.27 -9.61
CA PHE A 120 -47.43 16.00 -10.33
C PHE A 120 -47.52 14.79 -9.38
N PRO A 121 -48.69 14.54 -8.77
CA PRO A 121 -48.84 13.54 -7.71
C PRO A 121 -48.57 12.09 -8.15
N HIS A 122 -48.69 11.81 -9.45
CA HIS A 122 -48.51 10.46 -10.02
C HIS A 122 -47.10 10.20 -10.56
N VAL A 123 -46.23 11.21 -10.58
CA VAL A 123 -44.86 11.06 -11.07
C VAL A 123 -43.97 10.56 -9.94
N LEU A 124 -43.11 9.58 -10.26
CA LEU A 124 -42.07 9.13 -9.34
C LEU A 124 -40.95 10.15 -9.30
N LEU A 125 -40.53 10.53 -8.10
CA LEU A 125 -39.55 11.57 -7.84
C LEU A 125 -38.32 10.95 -7.19
N MET A 126 -37.17 11.10 -7.84
CA MET A 126 -35.88 10.63 -7.34
C MET A 126 -35.05 11.80 -6.82
N ALA A 127 -34.61 11.69 -5.57
CA ALA A 127 -33.78 12.67 -4.91
C ALA A 127 -32.29 12.30 -5.03
N ASP A 128 -31.53 13.08 -5.79
CA ASP A 128 -30.08 12.96 -5.88
C ASP A 128 -29.41 13.64 -4.67
N VAL A 129 -28.77 12.87 -3.79
CA VAL A 129 -28.22 13.33 -2.50
C VAL A 129 -26.72 13.06 -2.39
N ALA A 130 -26.09 13.75 -1.45
CA ALA A 130 -24.67 13.60 -1.13
C ALA A 130 -24.42 13.07 0.30
N THR A 131 -25.43 13.14 1.18
CA THR A 131 -25.35 12.67 2.57
C THR A 131 -26.58 11.84 2.98
N VAL A 132 -26.46 11.10 4.08
CA VAL A 132 -27.59 10.33 4.64
C VAL A 132 -28.71 11.26 5.10
N ASP A 133 -28.37 12.37 5.77
CA ASP A 133 -29.33 13.36 6.27
C ASP A 133 -30.16 13.97 5.13
N GLU A 134 -29.53 14.26 3.99
CA GLU A 134 -30.23 14.71 2.79
C GLU A 134 -31.19 13.65 2.27
N GLY A 135 -30.79 12.38 2.28
CA GLY A 135 -31.66 11.26 1.91
C GLY A 135 -32.89 11.15 2.81
N VAL A 136 -32.70 11.25 4.13
CA VAL A 136 -33.79 11.21 5.12
C VAL A 136 -34.73 12.39 4.92
N ALA A 137 -34.19 13.60 4.77
CA ALA A 137 -34.99 14.82 4.54
C ALA A 137 -35.78 14.75 3.23
N ALA A 138 -35.17 14.22 2.16
CA ALA A 138 -35.82 14.09 0.86
C ALA A 138 -36.95 13.04 0.87
N ALA A 139 -36.73 11.88 1.51
CA ALA A 139 -37.75 10.86 1.69
C ALA A 139 -38.95 11.40 2.49
N ALA A 140 -38.69 12.12 3.60
CA ALA A 140 -39.72 12.78 4.39
C ALA A 140 -40.49 13.86 3.61
N ALA A 141 -39.83 14.51 2.64
CA ALA A 141 -40.44 15.52 1.76
C ALA A 141 -41.23 14.93 0.57
N GLY A 142 -41.29 13.61 0.45
CA GLY A 142 -42.10 12.90 -0.55
C GLY A 142 -41.33 12.41 -1.78
N ALA A 143 -40.00 12.27 -1.72
CA ALA A 143 -39.27 11.52 -2.74
C ALA A 143 -39.65 10.03 -2.70
N ASP A 144 -39.86 9.40 -3.85
CA ASP A 144 -40.15 7.96 -3.96
C ASP A 144 -38.89 7.12 -4.10
N LEU A 145 -37.76 7.75 -4.39
CA LEU A 145 -36.45 7.14 -4.61
C LEU A 145 -35.36 8.10 -4.08
N VAL A 146 -34.27 7.54 -3.55
CA VAL A 146 -33.08 8.32 -3.17
C VAL A 146 -31.86 7.76 -3.92
N ALA A 147 -31.02 8.63 -4.47
CA ALA A 147 -29.83 8.25 -5.23
C ALA A 147 -28.57 8.95 -4.72
N SER A 148 -27.45 8.23 -4.65
CA SER A 148 -26.15 8.76 -4.18
C SER A 148 -25.41 9.65 -5.19
N THR A 149 -26.11 10.12 -6.22
CA THR A 149 -25.56 10.81 -7.41
C THR A 149 -24.66 11.99 -7.07
N MET A 150 -24.93 12.71 -5.98
CA MET A 150 -24.19 13.92 -5.61
C MET A 150 -23.01 13.67 -4.67
N ALA A 151 -22.77 12.42 -4.25
CA ALA A 151 -21.63 12.05 -3.43
C ALA A 151 -20.30 12.24 -4.18
N GLY A 152 -19.46 13.16 -3.70
CA GLY A 152 -18.21 13.58 -4.33
C GLY A 152 -18.36 14.76 -5.30
N TYR A 153 -19.57 15.28 -5.48
CA TYR A 153 -19.87 16.45 -6.31
C TYR A 153 -20.33 17.68 -5.51
N THR A 154 -20.35 17.57 -4.18
CA THR A 154 -20.60 18.70 -3.27
C THR A 154 -19.34 19.01 -2.45
N PRO A 155 -19.13 20.27 -2.03
CA PRO A 155 -17.94 20.65 -1.24
C PRO A 155 -17.79 19.92 0.11
N TYR A 156 -18.88 19.33 0.62
CA TYR A 156 -18.97 18.70 1.93
C TYR A 156 -19.08 17.17 1.87
N SER A 157 -19.05 16.55 0.68
CA SER A 157 -19.05 15.10 0.55
C SER A 157 -17.65 14.55 0.22
N PRO A 158 -17.30 13.33 0.69
CA PRO A 158 -16.00 12.75 0.42
C PRO A 158 -15.71 12.58 -1.09
N SER A 159 -14.57 13.11 -1.53
CA SER A 159 -14.01 12.87 -2.86
C SER A 159 -13.12 11.61 -2.86
N GLY A 160 -13.03 10.93 -4.00
CA GLY A 160 -12.30 9.65 -4.15
C GLY A 160 -12.65 8.93 -5.46
N ASP A 161 -11.92 7.88 -5.79
CA ASP A 161 -11.95 7.24 -7.12
C ASP A 161 -13.04 6.16 -7.31
N GLY A 162 -13.88 5.92 -6.30
CA GLY A 162 -14.91 4.88 -6.31
C GLY A 162 -16.25 5.33 -5.74
N PRO A 163 -17.27 4.46 -5.76
CA PRO A 163 -18.56 4.74 -5.16
C PRO A 163 -18.44 4.86 -3.63
N ASP A 164 -19.27 5.70 -3.03
CA ASP A 164 -19.31 5.89 -1.58
C ASP A 164 -20.16 4.78 -0.92
N PHE A 165 -19.53 3.63 -0.67
CA PHE A 165 -20.19 2.48 -0.05
C PHE A 165 -20.69 2.77 1.38
N ALA A 166 -20.06 3.71 2.09
CA ALA A 166 -20.48 4.10 3.44
C ALA A 166 -21.80 4.87 3.38
N LEU A 167 -21.91 5.84 2.47
CA LEU A 167 -23.15 6.55 2.20
C LEU A 167 -24.26 5.59 1.76
N LEU A 168 -23.98 4.68 0.83
CA LEU A 168 -24.98 3.72 0.31
C LEU A 168 -25.56 2.86 1.44
N ARG A 169 -24.70 2.32 2.30
CA ARG A 169 -25.12 1.54 3.47
C ARG A 169 -25.99 2.38 4.40
N GLY A 170 -25.55 3.60 4.72
CA GLY A 170 -26.30 4.51 5.59
C GLY A 170 -27.67 4.89 5.03
N LEU A 171 -27.77 5.12 3.71
CA LEU A 171 -29.04 5.40 3.04
C LEU A 171 -29.98 4.20 3.10
N VAL A 172 -29.51 2.99 2.75
CA VAL A 172 -30.32 1.76 2.78
C VAL A 172 -30.89 1.50 4.17
N GLU A 173 -30.13 1.79 5.22
CA GLU A 173 -30.56 1.63 6.61
C GLU A 173 -31.52 2.74 7.08
N ALA A 174 -31.37 3.98 6.57
CA ALA A 174 -32.04 5.15 7.12
C ALA A 174 -33.33 5.57 6.39
N VAL A 175 -33.47 5.29 5.08
CA VAL A 175 -34.64 5.74 4.30
C VAL A 175 -35.63 4.62 4.03
N PRO A 176 -36.96 4.86 4.08
CA PRO A 176 -37.98 3.84 3.82
C PRO A 176 -38.24 3.59 2.33
N VAL A 177 -37.59 4.37 1.44
CA VAL A 177 -37.77 4.32 -0.01
C VAL A 177 -36.58 3.67 -0.70
N PRO A 178 -36.75 3.08 -1.90
CA PRO A 178 -35.64 2.39 -2.57
C PRO A 178 -34.45 3.31 -2.86
N VAL A 179 -33.25 2.79 -2.58
CA VAL A 179 -31.97 3.48 -2.81
C VAL A 179 -31.37 3.07 -4.14
N ILE A 180 -31.04 4.03 -4.99
CA ILE A 180 -30.38 3.83 -6.28
C ILE A 180 -28.90 4.17 -6.14
N ALA A 181 -28.01 3.20 -6.38
CA ALA A 181 -26.58 3.45 -6.32
C ALA A 181 -26.11 4.14 -7.60
N GLU A 182 -25.60 5.36 -7.47
CA GLU A 182 -25.07 6.15 -8.57
C GLU A 182 -23.81 6.93 -8.15
N GLY A 183 -22.92 7.18 -9.11
CA GLY A 183 -21.71 7.98 -8.90
C GLY A 183 -20.46 7.12 -8.77
N ARG A 184 -19.47 7.39 -9.63
CA ARG A 184 -18.10 6.81 -9.57
C ARG A 184 -18.01 5.28 -9.58
N ILE A 185 -19.03 4.59 -10.10
CA ILE A 185 -19.00 3.14 -10.32
C ILE A 185 -18.27 2.88 -11.64
N GLN A 186 -17.07 2.30 -11.55
CA GLN A 186 -16.16 2.09 -12.68
C GLN A 186 -16.06 0.62 -13.11
N ARG A 187 -16.37 -0.32 -12.21
CA ARG A 187 -16.18 -1.75 -12.44
C ARG A 187 -17.43 -2.59 -12.13
N PRO A 188 -17.66 -3.72 -12.84
CA PRO A 188 -18.80 -4.61 -12.57
C PRO A 188 -18.86 -5.10 -11.12
N GLU A 189 -17.72 -5.35 -10.49
CA GLU A 189 -17.65 -5.82 -9.10
C GLU A 189 -18.19 -4.77 -8.14
N GLN A 190 -17.95 -3.49 -8.40
CA GLN A 190 -18.49 -2.39 -7.59
C GLN A 190 -20.01 -2.32 -7.70
N ALA A 191 -20.56 -2.50 -8.91
CA ALA A 191 -22.02 -2.55 -9.12
C ALA A 191 -22.66 -3.73 -8.38
N ARG A 192 -22.01 -4.89 -8.39
CA ARG A 192 -22.43 -6.05 -7.61
C ARG A 192 -22.45 -5.73 -6.10
N THR A 193 -21.39 -5.13 -5.57
CA THR A 193 -21.31 -4.72 -4.17
C THR A 193 -22.47 -3.79 -3.79
N CYS A 194 -22.85 -2.83 -4.65
CA CYS A 194 -24.00 -1.95 -4.39
C CYS A 194 -25.31 -2.75 -4.18
N ILE A 195 -25.57 -3.76 -4.99
CA ILE A 195 -26.75 -4.63 -4.82
C ILE A 195 -26.64 -5.47 -3.54
N GLU A 196 -25.46 -5.97 -3.21
CA GLU A 196 -25.21 -6.73 -1.98
C GLU A 196 -25.38 -5.89 -0.70
N LEU A 197 -25.15 -4.57 -0.79
CA LEU A 197 -25.44 -3.60 0.27
C LEU A 197 -26.94 -3.31 0.44
N GLY A 198 -27.79 -3.81 -0.45
CA GLY A 198 -29.25 -3.61 -0.40
C GLY A 198 -29.76 -2.45 -1.27
N CYS A 199 -28.93 -1.87 -2.15
CA CYS A 199 -29.42 -0.90 -3.12
C CYS A 199 -30.40 -1.57 -4.10
N TRP A 200 -31.46 -0.85 -4.46
CA TRP A 200 -32.52 -1.33 -5.33
C TRP A 200 -32.07 -1.52 -6.78
N ALA A 201 -31.27 -0.61 -7.30
CA ALA A 201 -30.70 -0.67 -8.65
C ALA A 201 -29.38 0.12 -8.70
N VAL A 202 -28.65 -0.02 -9.81
CA VAL A 202 -27.37 0.67 -10.02
C VAL A 202 -27.41 1.50 -11.29
N VAL A 203 -27.01 2.77 -11.22
CA VAL A 203 -26.82 3.65 -12.37
C VAL A 203 -25.34 3.79 -12.69
N VAL A 204 -24.96 3.45 -13.93
CA VAL A 204 -23.58 3.60 -14.43
C VAL A 204 -23.55 4.54 -15.63
N GLY A 205 -22.68 5.55 -15.57
CA GLY A 205 -22.48 6.56 -16.62
C GLY A 205 -21.16 6.37 -17.36
N SER A 206 -20.15 7.18 -17.01
CA SER A 206 -18.85 7.28 -17.69
C SER A 206 -18.24 5.94 -18.10
N ALA A 207 -18.30 4.92 -17.22
CA ALA A 207 -17.73 3.60 -17.47
C ALA A 207 -18.40 2.82 -18.62
N ILE A 208 -19.57 3.26 -19.10
CA ILE A 208 -20.30 2.66 -20.23
C ILE A 208 -20.45 3.67 -21.38
N THR A 209 -20.85 4.91 -21.09
CA THR A 209 -21.34 5.85 -22.12
C THR A 209 -20.32 6.88 -22.58
N ARG A 210 -19.11 6.90 -22.00
CA ARG A 210 -18.03 7.83 -22.39
C ARG A 210 -16.82 7.07 -22.95
N PRO A 211 -16.89 6.57 -24.20
CA PRO A 211 -15.79 5.83 -24.80
C PRO A 211 -14.48 6.61 -24.84
N GLN A 212 -14.50 7.94 -24.88
CA GLN A 212 -13.34 8.79 -24.78
C GLN A 212 -12.65 8.76 -23.39
N GLU A 213 -13.42 8.64 -22.30
CA GLU A 213 -12.86 8.50 -20.95
C GLU A 213 -12.30 7.10 -20.75
N ILE A 214 -13.03 6.08 -21.23
CA ILE A 214 -12.55 4.68 -21.24
C ILE A 214 -11.25 4.61 -22.06
N THR A 215 -11.24 5.11 -23.30
CA THR A 215 -10.05 5.14 -24.16
C THR A 215 -8.91 5.88 -23.51
N ARG A 216 -9.16 7.02 -22.84
CA ARG A 216 -8.11 7.76 -22.10
C ARG A 216 -7.53 6.94 -20.96
N MET A 217 -8.35 6.21 -20.21
CA MET A 217 -7.88 5.31 -19.15
C MET A 217 -6.96 4.22 -19.72
N TYR A 218 -7.37 3.56 -20.81
CA TYR A 218 -6.52 2.57 -21.48
C TYR A 218 -5.26 3.20 -22.08
N ALA A 219 -5.36 4.34 -22.76
CA ALA A 219 -4.23 5.03 -23.36
C ALA A 219 -3.23 5.51 -22.29
N ALA A 220 -3.70 6.00 -21.15
CA ALA A 220 -2.85 6.38 -20.03
C ALA A 220 -2.14 5.16 -19.42
N ALA A 221 -2.87 4.05 -19.23
CA ALA A 221 -2.27 2.80 -18.76
C ALA A 221 -1.25 2.24 -19.76
N LEU A 222 -1.53 2.32 -21.06
CA LEU A 222 -0.62 1.89 -22.12
C LEU A 222 0.59 2.82 -22.29
N ALA A 223 0.41 4.13 -22.10
CA ALA A 223 1.52 5.08 -22.07
C ALA A 223 2.46 4.84 -20.87
N GLN A 224 1.95 4.24 -19.80
CA GLN A 224 2.74 3.74 -18.67
C GLN A 224 3.31 2.33 -18.93
N ALA A 225 2.68 1.55 -19.82
CA ALA A 225 3.17 0.24 -20.24
C ALA A 225 4.29 0.39 -21.28
N GLY A 226 5.55 0.43 -20.81
CA GLY A 226 6.72 0.55 -21.67
C GLY A 226 7.61 1.75 -21.37
N THR A 227 7.26 2.59 -20.39
CA THR A 227 8.31 3.26 -19.62
C THR A 227 8.99 2.18 -18.81
N ALA A 228 10.10 1.61 -19.31
CA ALA A 228 11.01 0.81 -18.51
C ALA A 228 11.13 1.53 -17.17
N ALA A 229 10.92 0.86 -16.04
CA ALA A 229 11.17 1.53 -14.78
C ALA A 229 12.63 2.03 -14.86
N PRO A 230 12.85 3.36 -14.97
CA PRO A 230 14.19 3.86 -15.13
C PRO A 230 14.94 3.49 -13.86
N CYS A 231 16.26 3.51 -13.94
CA CYS A 231 17.09 3.31 -12.77
C CYS A 231 16.53 4.07 -11.56
N ALA A 232 16.56 3.47 -10.38
CA ALA A 232 16.17 4.13 -9.14
C ALA A 232 17.41 4.46 -8.31
N ILE A 233 17.30 5.49 -7.47
CA ILE A 233 18.36 5.81 -6.52
C ILE A 233 18.02 5.11 -5.22
N GLY A 234 18.86 4.16 -4.80
CA GLY A 234 18.77 3.51 -3.50
C GLY A 234 19.76 4.13 -2.52
N ILE A 235 19.31 4.46 -1.31
CA ILE A 235 20.16 4.97 -0.23
C ILE A 235 20.01 4.06 0.99
N ASP A 236 21.12 3.48 1.45
CA ASP A 236 21.23 2.72 2.69
C ASP A 236 21.92 3.58 3.76
N ILE A 237 21.14 4.00 4.77
CA ILE A 237 21.59 4.84 5.88
C ILE A 237 21.88 3.95 7.10
N GLY A 238 23.14 3.55 7.23
CA GLY A 238 23.65 2.81 8.39
C GLY A 238 24.24 3.71 9.48
N GLY A 239 24.54 3.12 10.63
CA GLY A 239 25.14 3.83 11.77
C GLY A 239 26.62 4.24 11.59
N THR A 240 27.29 3.76 10.54
CA THR A 240 28.73 4.02 10.29
C THR A 240 29.01 4.60 8.91
N LYS A 241 28.24 4.19 7.91
CA LYS A 241 28.33 4.68 6.53
C LYS A 241 26.94 4.85 5.95
N ILE A 242 26.83 5.78 4.99
CA ILE A 242 25.70 5.92 4.08
C ILE A 242 26.19 5.44 2.71
N ALA A 243 25.50 4.48 2.12
CA ALA A 243 25.76 4.02 0.76
C ALA A 243 24.61 4.44 -0.14
N ALA A 244 24.91 5.07 -1.27
CA ALA A 244 23.92 5.44 -2.27
C ALA A 244 24.30 4.81 -3.61
N GLY A 245 23.32 4.41 -4.41
CA GLY A 245 23.59 3.86 -5.73
C GLY A 245 22.45 4.06 -6.72
N LEU A 246 22.84 4.15 -7.99
CA LEU A 246 21.93 4.15 -9.12
C LEU A 246 21.75 2.70 -9.57
N VAL A 247 20.53 2.17 -9.46
CA VAL A 247 20.24 0.75 -9.68
C VAL A 247 19.25 0.60 -10.83
N ASP A 248 19.57 -0.21 -11.84
CA ASP A 248 18.64 -0.47 -12.95
C ASP A 248 17.58 -1.52 -12.61
N ALA A 249 16.60 -1.69 -13.50
CA ALA A 249 15.49 -2.64 -13.33
C ALA A 249 15.92 -4.12 -13.25
N THR A 250 17.19 -4.46 -13.50
CA THR A 250 17.73 -5.81 -13.31
C THR A 250 18.35 -6.00 -11.92
N GLY A 251 18.39 -4.95 -11.10
CA GLY A 251 19.05 -4.93 -9.79
C GLY A 251 20.54 -4.62 -9.88
N CYS A 252 21.06 -4.24 -11.04
CA CYS A 252 22.49 -3.95 -11.22
C CYS A 252 22.80 -2.51 -10.80
N ILE A 253 23.81 -2.35 -9.93
CA ILE A 253 24.29 -1.04 -9.50
C ILE A 253 25.15 -0.44 -10.62
N GLN A 254 24.61 0.55 -11.29
CA GLN A 254 25.28 1.30 -12.34
C GLN A 254 26.32 2.26 -11.72
N ALA A 255 25.96 2.95 -10.65
CA ALA A 255 26.82 3.92 -9.98
C ALA A 255 26.72 3.77 -8.46
N ARG A 256 27.82 4.00 -7.74
CA ARG A 256 27.83 3.88 -6.28
C ARG A 256 28.63 5.00 -5.63
N ARG A 257 28.14 5.48 -4.50
CA ARG A 257 28.81 6.42 -3.60
C ARG A 257 28.70 5.90 -2.17
N VAL A 258 29.76 6.07 -1.39
CA VAL A 258 29.76 5.75 0.03
C VAL A 258 30.40 6.90 0.77
N ILE A 259 29.71 7.40 1.78
CA ILE A 259 30.24 8.42 2.70
C ILE A 259 30.16 7.89 4.13
N PRO A 260 31.06 8.32 5.03
CA PRO A 260 30.88 8.07 6.47
C PRO A 260 29.58 8.71 6.96
N THR A 261 28.86 8.04 7.87
CA THR A 261 27.69 8.64 8.52
C THR A 261 28.16 9.80 9.40
N PRO A 262 27.72 11.05 9.14
CA PRO A 262 28.18 12.22 9.89
C PRO A 262 27.97 12.10 11.40
N ALA A 263 29.04 12.25 12.18
CA ALA A 263 29.00 12.20 13.64
C ALA A 263 28.17 13.33 14.27
N ALA A 264 27.95 14.43 13.53
CA ALA A 264 27.10 15.55 13.94
C ALA A 264 25.59 15.19 13.91
N GLY A 265 25.21 14.00 13.42
CA GLY A 265 23.86 13.47 13.51
C GLY A 265 22.90 14.00 12.43
N LYS A 266 21.61 14.06 12.77
CA LYS A 266 20.47 14.36 11.87
C LYS A 266 20.73 15.44 10.83
N GLU A 267 21.07 16.67 11.24
CA GLU A 267 21.18 17.79 10.31
C GLU A 267 22.30 17.61 9.30
N ALA A 268 23.44 17.05 9.73
CA ALA A 268 24.56 16.78 8.84
C ALA A 268 24.27 15.61 7.88
N ILE A 269 23.48 14.62 8.31
CA ILE A 269 22.99 13.55 7.42
C ILE A 269 22.07 14.16 6.37
N LEU A 270 21.04 14.90 6.77
CA LEU A 270 20.08 15.52 5.85
C LEU A 270 20.81 16.41 4.83
N ALA A 271 21.74 17.25 5.27
CA ALA A 271 22.54 18.09 4.37
C ALA A 271 23.40 17.29 3.37
N ALA A 272 23.79 16.06 3.70
CA ALA A 272 24.61 15.21 2.84
C ALA A 272 23.81 14.42 1.79
N LEU A 273 22.49 14.24 1.97
CA LEU A 273 21.70 13.41 1.04
C LEU A 273 21.43 14.07 -0.32
N PRO A 274 20.98 15.34 -0.43
CA PRO A 274 20.68 15.95 -1.73
C PRO A 274 21.88 15.97 -2.68
N PRO A 275 23.12 16.32 -2.26
CA PRO A 275 24.29 16.22 -3.13
C PRO A 275 24.52 14.80 -3.70
N LEU A 276 24.34 13.76 -2.88
CA LEU A 276 24.46 12.37 -3.33
C LEU A 276 23.39 12.02 -4.39
N VAL A 277 22.15 12.43 -4.16
CA VAL A 277 21.04 12.21 -5.10
C VAL A 277 21.31 12.92 -6.42
N GLU A 278 21.77 14.18 -6.36
CA GLU A 278 22.07 15.00 -7.53
C GLU A 278 23.23 14.44 -8.37
N GLU A 279 24.29 13.97 -7.72
CA GLU A 279 25.40 13.29 -8.40
C GLU A 279 24.92 12.04 -9.17
N LEU A 280 24.10 11.20 -8.52
CA LEU A 280 23.58 9.96 -9.14
C LEU A 280 22.56 10.27 -10.24
N ARG A 281 21.75 11.31 -10.09
CA ARG A 281 20.83 11.81 -11.12
C ARG A 281 21.60 12.29 -12.35
N ALA A 282 22.66 13.07 -12.16
CA ALA A 282 23.53 13.51 -13.25
C ALA A 282 24.19 12.32 -13.96
N GLU A 283 24.64 11.31 -13.21
CA GLU A 283 25.24 10.09 -13.76
C GLU A 283 24.22 9.26 -14.56
N ALA A 284 22.97 9.19 -14.13
CA ALA A 284 21.88 8.55 -14.88
C ALA A 284 21.67 9.22 -16.24
N LEU A 285 21.58 10.55 -16.27
CA LEU A 285 21.41 11.33 -17.50
C LEU A 285 22.62 11.18 -18.43
N ALA A 286 23.84 11.25 -17.89
CA ALA A 286 25.07 11.10 -18.66
C ALA A 286 25.19 9.72 -19.34
N ARG A 287 24.56 8.69 -18.76
CA ARG A 287 24.54 7.32 -19.30
C ARG A 287 23.34 7.02 -20.19
N GLY A 288 22.45 7.98 -20.41
CA GLY A 288 21.25 7.77 -21.22
C GLY A 288 20.19 6.87 -20.53
N LEU A 289 20.24 6.72 -19.21
CA LEU A 289 19.28 5.92 -18.44
C LEU A 289 17.98 6.68 -18.14
N GLY A 290 17.92 7.97 -18.49
CA GLY A 290 16.78 8.84 -18.22
C GLY A 290 16.76 9.40 -16.79
N LEU A 291 15.65 10.02 -16.43
CA LEU A 291 15.44 10.51 -15.07
C LEU A 291 15.15 9.33 -14.14
N PRO A 292 15.80 9.24 -12.96
CA PRO A 292 15.52 8.14 -12.04
C PRO A 292 14.06 8.11 -11.59
N ALA A 293 13.55 6.89 -11.34
CA ALA A 293 12.15 6.67 -10.98
C ALA A 293 11.79 7.35 -9.63
N GLY A 294 12.78 7.48 -8.76
CA GLY A 294 12.68 8.14 -7.46
C GLY A 294 13.87 7.81 -6.58
N VAL A 295 13.74 8.16 -5.30
CA VAL A 295 14.73 7.88 -4.25
C VAL A 295 14.10 6.95 -3.22
N GLY A 296 14.61 5.73 -3.10
CA GLY A 296 14.25 4.83 -2.02
C GLY A 296 15.31 4.83 -0.94
N VAL A 297 14.88 4.81 0.32
CA VAL A 297 15.77 4.87 1.48
C VAL A 297 15.53 3.64 2.38
N GLY A 298 16.57 2.83 2.57
CA GLY A 298 16.65 1.88 3.67
C GLY A 298 17.35 2.57 4.84
N ALA A 299 16.71 2.65 6.00
CA ALA A 299 17.26 3.36 7.15
C ALA A 299 17.35 2.48 8.39
N ALA A 300 18.48 2.59 9.10
CA ALA A 300 18.62 2.04 10.43
C ALA A 300 17.72 2.80 11.42
N GLY A 301 17.02 2.05 12.27
CA GLY A 301 16.06 2.57 13.24
C GLY A 301 14.62 2.17 12.91
N GLN A 302 13.68 2.71 13.67
CA GLN A 302 12.26 2.47 13.48
C GLN A 302 11.69 3.49 12.50
N VAL A 303 11.12 3.00 11.42
CA VAL A 303 10.56 3.82 10.34
C VAL A 303 9.03 3.81 10.42
N ASP A 304 8.42 4.99 10.38
CA ASP A 304 6.99 5.13 10.12
C ASP A 304 6.80 5.29 8.61
N VAL A 305 6.53 4.17 7.93
CA VAL A 305 6.45 4.12 6.46
C VAL A 305 5.27 4.93 5.92
N ARG A 306 4.19 5.07 6.70
CA ARG A 306 2.99 5.84 6.31
C ARG A 306 3.23 7.34 6.37
N ARG A 307 4.02 7.78 7.34
CA ARG A 307 4.41 9.20 7.48
C ARG A 307 5.67 9.55 6.69
N GLY A 308 6.41 8.55 6.20
CA GLY A 308 7.70 8.75 5.56
C GLY A 308 8.76 9.31 6.52
N THR A 309 8.70 8.91 7.80
CA THR A 309 9.56 9.46 8.86
C THR A 309 10.41 8.40 9.54
N ILE A 310 11.63 8.78 9.96
CA ILE A 310 12.37 8.02 10.96
C ILE A 310 11.75 8.35 12.32
N ARG A 311 11.02 7.39 12.89
CA ARG A 311 10.31 7.56 14.17
C ARG A 311 11.26 7.53 15.35
N SER A 312 12.19 6.57 15.36
CA SER A 312 13.17 6.43 16.44
C SER A 312 14.51 5.96 15.88
N GLY A 313 15.56 6.71 16.19
CA GLY A 313 16.91 6.41 15.73
C GLY A 313 17.59 5.28 16.50
N THR A 314 18.70 4.79 15.95
CA THR A 314 19.60 3.89 16.68
C THR A 314 20.56 4.70 17.57
N PRO A 315 21.12 4.13 18.65
CA PRO A 315 22.11 4.80 19.48
C PRO A 315 23.37 5.26 18.73
N ASN A 316 23.59 4.73 17.52
CA ASN A 316 24.76 5.01 16.70
C ASN A 316 24.62 6.31 15.88
N ILE A 317 23.41 6.87 15.76
CA ILE A 317 23.17 8.11 15.00
C ILE A 317 22.56 9.16 15.94
N PRO A 318 23.32 10.20 16.33
CA PRO A 318 22.82 11.24 17.22
C PRO A 318 21.59 11.97 16.65
N ASN A 319 20.59 12.21 17.51
CA ASN A 319 19.37 12.96 17.20
C ASN A 319 18.56 12.44 16.00
N TRP A 320 18.65 11.14 15.68
CA TRP A 320 18.02 10.51 14.51
C TRP A 320 16.55 10.10 14.72
N SER A 321 15.77 10.94 15.39
CA SER A 321 14.34 10.72 15.64
C SER A 321 13.50 11.85 15.07
N ASP A 322 12.23 11.53 14.77
CA ASP A 322 11.26 12.44 14.15
C ASP A 322 11.83 13.16 12.92
N VAL A 323 12.40 12.38 12.00
CA VAL A 323 13.01 12.89 10.76
C VAL A 323 12.05 12.67 9.59
N PRO A 324 11.41 13.71 9.01
CA PRO A 324 10.55 13.58 7.84
C PRO A 324 11.37 13.45 6.56
N ILE A 325 12.09 12.33 6.44
CA ILE A 325 13.12 12.13 5.41
C ILE A 325 12.52 12.11 4.00
N VAL A 326 11.32 11.56 3.83
CA VAL A 326 10.63 11.55 2.53
C VAL A 326 10.31 12.98 2.09
N GLU A 327 9.59 13.74 2.92
CA GLU A 327 9.23 15.13 2.62
C GLU A 327 10.48 15.97 2.32
N TYR A 328 11.53 15.81 3.13
CA TYR A 328 12.79 16.53 2.94
C TYR A 328 13.44 16.22 1.58
N LEU A 329 13.56 14.95 1.21
CA LEU A 329 14.17 14.54 -0.06
C LEU A 329 13.34 14.98 -1.26
N GLU A 330 12.01 14.91 -1.17
CA GLU A 330 11.11 15.37 -2.22
C GLU A 330 11.26 16.88 -2.47
N GLN A 331 11.29 17.68 -1.39
CA GLN A 331 11.49 19.12 -1.47
C GLN A 331 12.88 19.49 -2.00
N ALA A 332 13.92 18.79 -1.55
CA ALA A 332 15.31 19.12 -1.90
C ALA A 332 15.72 18.65 -3.30
N CYS A 333 15.21 17.49 -3.76
CA CYS A 333 15.68 16.84 -4.99
C CYS A 333 14.66 16.89 -6.13
N GLY A 334 13.39 17.19 -5.84
CA GLY A 334 12.30 17.20 -6.83
C GLY A 334 11.97 15.82 -7.42
N LEU A 335 12.33 14.74 -6.72
CA LEU A 335 12.03 13.35 -7.09
C LEU A 335 11.11 12.71 -6.05
N PRO A 336 10.19 11.81 -6.43
CA PRO A 336 9.43 11.02 -5.47
C PRO A 336 10.35 10.24 -4.54
N ALA A 337 10.01 10.17 -3.25
CA ALA A 337 10.82 9.44 -2.28
C ALA A 337 10.01 8.49 -1.40
N TRP A 338 10.66 7.42 -0.96
CA TRP A 338 10.12 6.44 -0.01
C TRP A 338 11.18 6.02 0.98
N VAL A 339 10.74 5.62 2.17
CA VAL A 339 11.62 5.12 3.22
C VAL A 339 11.04 3.86 3.83
N ASP A 340 11.93 2.92 4.13
CA ASP A 340 11.64 1.72 4.91
C ASP A 340 12.82 1.38 5.83
N ASN A 341 12.63 0.41 6.72
CA ASN A 341 13.70 -0.18 7.49
C ASN A 341 14.73 -0.87 6.57
N ASP A 342 16.01 -0.82 6.96
CA ASP A 342 17.13 -1.42 6.23
C ASP A 342 16.97 -2.93 5.95
N VAL A 343 16.39 -3.70 6.88
CA VAL A 343 16.15 -5.13 6.69
C VAL A 343 14.90 -5.40 5.84
N ASN A 344 13.89 -4.53 5.87
CA ASN A 344 12.80 -4.59 4.91
C ASN A 344 13.29 -4.31 3.48
N ALA A 345 14.17 -3.32 3.31
CA ALA A 345 14.84 -3.07 2.04
C ALA A 345 15.63 -4.31 1.58
N MET A 346 16.44 -4.92 2.47
CA MET A 346 17.12 -6.19 2.18
C MET A 346 16.15 -7.29 1.72
N ALA A 347 14.99 -7.42 2.37
CA ALA A 347 13.98 -8.40 2.00
C ALA A 347 13.39 -8.15 0.60
N LEU A 348 13.14 -6.88 0.24
CA LEU A 348 12.75 -6.54 -1.14
C LEU A 348 13.84 -6.88 -2.14
N ALA A 349 15.11 -6.58 -1.83
CA ALA A 349 16.23 -6.90 -2.70
C ALA A 349 16.28 -8.42 -3.01
N GLU A 350 16.13 -9.24 -1.97
CA GLU A 350 16.13 -10.70 -2.10
C GLU A 350 14.88 -11.23 -2.81
N GLY A 351 13.72 -10.60 -2.65
CA GLY A 351 12.48 -10.97 -3.34
C GLY A 351 12.46 -10.58 -4.82
N TRP A 352 13.02 -9.43 -5.17
CA TRP A 352 13.08 -8.95 -6.55
C TRP A 352 14.20 -9.63 -7.34
N PHE A 353 15.40 -9.71 -6.77
CA PHE A 353 16.62 -10.06 -7.51
C PHE A 353 17.41 -11.23 -6.91
N GLY A 354 17.13 -11.60 -5.66
CA GLY A 354 17.97 -12.53 -4.90
C GLY A 354 17.36 -13.90 -4.66
N ALA A 355 17.71 -14.46 -3.50
CA ALA A 355 17.44 -15.85 -3.14
C ALA A 355 15.94 -16.14 -2.95
N ALA A 356 15.11 -15.13 -2.72
CA ALA A 356 13.67 -15.27 -2.56
C ALA A 356 12.87 -14.94 -3.85
N ARG A 357 13.55 -14.78 -4.99
CA ARG A 357 12.87 -14.49 -6.27
C ARG A 357 11.88 -15.59 -6.64
N GLY A 358 10.65 -15.19 -6.93
CA GLY A 358 9.55 -16.11 -7.26
C GLY A 358 8.80 -16.67 -6.06
N HIS A 359 9.16 -16.26 -4.84
CA HIS A 359 8.44 -16.62 -3.62
C HIS A 359 7.53 -15.47 -3.15
N GLU A 360 6.25 -15.73 -2.97
CA GLU A 360 5.30 -14.73 -2.44
C GLU A 360 5.26 -14.68 -0.91
N ASN A 361 5.73 -15.74 -0.24
CA ASN A 361 5.77 -15.87 1.21
C ASN A 361 7.16 -16.29 1.66
N PHE A 362 7.93 -15.34 2.19
CA PHE A 362 9.30 -15.55 2.64
C PHE A 362 9.69 -14.62 3.79
N VAL A 363 10.74 -15.02 4.50
CA VAL A 363 11.30 -14.24 5.61
C VAL A 363 12.79 -14.05 5.42
N CYS A 364 13.27 -12.83 5.66
CA CYS A 364 14.69 -12.52 5.69
C CYS A 364 15.13 -12.19 7.13
N LEU A 365 16.24 -12.77 7.58
CA LEU A 365 16.89 -12.44 8.85
C LEU A 365 18.28 -11.88 8.57
N ALA A 366 18.57 -10.66 9.04
CA ALA A 366 19.87 -10.03 8.88
C ALA A 366 20.71 -10.19 10.15
N LEU A 367 21.76 -11.01 10.10
CA LEU A 367 22.66 -11.28 11.24
C LEU A 367 23.89 -10.37 11.15
N GLY A 368 23.88 -9.28 11.93
CA GLY A 368 24.96 -8.29 12.01
C GLY A 368 25.33 -7.99 13.46
N THR A 369 25.51 -6.70 13.79
CA THR A 369 25.70 -6.27 15.19
C THR A 369 24.51 -6.65 16.06
N GLY A 370 23.29 -6.55 15.49
CA GLY A 370 22.03 -7.08 16.02
C GLY A 370 21.39 -8.07 15.05
N ILE A 371 20.11 -8.39 15.24
CA ILE A 371 19.30 -9.16 14.29
C ILE A 371 18.04 -8.40 13.93
N GLY A 372 17.90 -8.04 12.65
CA GLY A 372 16.63 -7.54 12.12
C GLY A 372 15.90 -8.61 11.30
N GLY A 373 14.61 -8.39 11.06
CA GLY A 373 13.76 -9.27 10.28
C GLY A 373 12.94 -8.50 9.24
N GLY A 374 12.77 -9.09 8.07
CA GLY A 374 11.83 -8.63 7.04
C GLY A 374 10.91 -9.79 6.67
N VAL A 375 9.60 -9.55 6.60
CA VAL A 375 8.59 -10.57 6.29
C VAL A 375 7.79 -10.12 5.08
N VAL A 376 7.70 -10.99 4.09
CA VAL A 376 6.84 -10.81 2.91
C VAL A 376 5.78 -11.90 2.89
N THR A 377 4.51 -11.49 2.77
CA THR A 377 3.36 -12.40 2.65
C THR A 377 2.42 -11.93 1.54
N GLY A 378 1.99 -12.86 0.69
CA GLY A 378 1.20 -12.55 -0.52
C GLY A 378 1.88 -11.52 -1.42
N GLY A 379 3.21 -11.56 -1.52
CA GLY A 379 4.02 -10.62 -2.31
C GLY A 379 4.16 -9.22 -1.69
N ARG A 380 3.71 -9.01 -0.45
CA ARG A 380 3.74 -7.70 0.21
C ARG A 380 4.56 -7.73 1.50
N LEU A 381 5.37 -6.69 1.72
CA LEU A 381 6.04 -6.48 3.00
C LEU A 381 5.01 -6.32 4.12
N LEU A 382 5.31 -6.94 5.26
CA LEU A 382 4.55 -6.77 6.48
C LEU A 382 5.08 -5.57 7.26
N HIS A 383 4.36 -4.44 7.21
CA HIS A 383 4.71 -3.22 7.96
C HIS A 383 4.00 -3.09 9.32
N GLY A 384 2.92 -3.84 9.54
CA GLY A 384 2.09 -3.71 10.74
C GLY A 384 1.36 -2.37 10.84
N ALA A 385 1.19 -1.86 12.06
CA ALA A 385 0.39 -0.66 12.31
C ALA A 385 0.96 0.59 11.63
N TRP A 386 2.29 0.80 11.74
CA TRP A 386 2.96 2.02 11.28
C TRP A 386 4.29 1.78 10.56
N GLY A 387 4.83 0.55 10.54
CA GLY A 387 6.15 0.25 9.96
C GLY A 387 7.06 -0.58 10.87
N GLY A 388 6.69 -0.77 12.15
CA GLY A 388 7.50 -1.51 13.13
C GLY A 388 7.20 -3.00 13.28
N ALA A 389 6.64 -3.65 12.26
CA ALA A 389 6.49 -5.10 12.28
C ALA A 389 7.83 -5.82 12.03
N ALA A 390 7.85 -7.14 12.27
CA ALA A 390 8.98 -8.02 11.95
C ALA A 390 10.29 -7.76 12.73
N GLU A 391 10.21 -7.30 13.99
CA GLU A 391 11.33 -7.24 14.95
C GLU A 391 11.75 -8.66 15.44
N LEU A 392 12.07 -9.55 14.50
CA LEU A 392 12.27 -10.99 14.72
C LEU A 392 13.50 -11.30 15.58
N GLY A 393 14.50 -10.41 15.62
CA GLY A 393 15.63 -10.54 16.54
C GLY A 393 15.24 -10.53 18.01
N HIS A 394 14.10 -9.91 18.35
CA HIS A 394 13.60 -9.83 19.71
C HIS A 394 12.62 -10.97 20.07
N MET A 395 12.36 -11.91 19.16
CA MET A 395 11.58 -13.11 19.48
C MET A 395 12.30 -13.94 20.54
N SER A 396 11.58 -14.37 21.58
CA SER A 396 12.18 -15.23 22.61
C SER A 396 12.35 -16.65 22.07
N VAL A 397 13.59 -17.16 22.11
CA VAL A 397 13.94 -18.54 21.76
C VAL A 397 14.30 -19.37 22.98
N HIS A 398 14.38 -18.75 24.17
CA HIS A 398 14.63 -19.43 25.42
C HIS A 398 14.11 -18.62 26.61
N LEU A 399 13.04 -19.08 27.26
CA LEU A 399 12.34 -18.35 28.34
C LEU A 399 13.26 -17.91 29.49
N ALA A 400 14.22 -18.76 29.88
CA ALA A 400 15.18 -18.47 30.94
C ALA A 400 16.54 -17.93 30.42
N GLY A 401 16.56 -17.42 29.18
CA GLY A 401 17.77 -17.01 28.47
C GLY A 401 18.43 -15.73 28.98
N PRO A 402 19.54 -15.32 28.37
CA PRO A 402 20.27 -14.12 28.74
C PRO A 402 19.43 -12.86 28.51
N SER A 403 19.78 -11.79 29.22
CA SER A 403 19.15 -10.48 29.03
C SER A 403 19.48 -9.90 27.65
N CYS A 404 18.51 -9.22 27.07
CA CYS A 404 18.62 -8.49 25.81
C CYS A 404 18.62 -6.97 26.09
N ASN A 405 19.21 -6.20 25.19
CA ASN A 405 19.23 -4.73 25.24
C ASN A 405 17.83 -4.11 25.19
N CYS A 406 16.83 -4.80 24.61
CA CYS A 406 15.44 -4.36 24.57
C CYS A 406 14.73 -4.47 25.94
N GLY A 407 15.40 -5.00 26.97
CA GLY A 407 14.85 -5.21 28.31
C GLY A 407 14.17 -6.57 28.50
N HIS A 408 14.01 -7.36 27.45
CA HIS A 408 13.49 -8.73 27.54
C HIS A 408 14.61 -9.77 27.76
N ARG A 409 14.24 -11.06 27.90
CA ARG A 409 15.19 -12.17 28.07
C ARG A 409 14.99 -13.25 27.01
N GLY A 410 16.08 -13.89 26.63
CA GLY A 410 16.05 -15.02 25.71
C GLY A 410 15.79 -14.66 24.26
N CYS A 411 15.93 -13.39 23.87
CA CYS A 411 15.78 -12.96 22.49
C CYS A 411 16.80 -13.66 21.58
N LEU A 412 16.43 -13.96 20.34
CA LEU A 412 17.32 -14.51 19.32
C LEU A 412 18.60 -13.68 19.15
N GLU A 413 18.47 -12.35 19.15
CA GLU A 413 19.59 -11.40 19.07
C GLU A 413 20.66 -11.66 20.13
N ALA A 414 20.27 -12.04 21.35
CA ALA A 414 21.21 -12.28 22.44
C ALA A 414 22.07 -13.54 22.21
N TYR A 415 21.69 -14.42 21.29
CA TYR A 415 22.43 -15.64 20.96
C TYR A 415 23.16 -15.54 19.63
N ALA A 416 22.50 -14.99 18.60
CA ALA A 416 22.92 -15.14 17.21
C ALA A 416 23.36 -13.84 16.52
N SER A 417 23.31 -12.69 17.20
CA SER A 417 23.97 -11.47 16.69
C SER A 417 25.47 -11.50 16.97
N GLY A 418 26.24 -10.64 16.30
CA GLY A 418 27.68 -10.53 16.54
C GLY A 418 27.99 -10.09 17.96
N ARG A 419 27.21 -9.16 18.51
CA ARG A 419 27.33 -8.73 19.91
C ARG A 419 26.93 -9.87 20.85
N GLY A 420 25.81 -10.53 20.58
CA GLY A 420 25.30 -11.65 21.37
C GLY A 420 26.30 -12.79 21.46
N LEU A 421 26.84 -13.23 20.31
CA LEU A 421 27.82 -14.31 20.23
C LEU A 421 29.09 -14.00 21.04
N VAL A 422 29.63 -12.78 20.93
CA VAL A 422 30.79 -12.34 21.69
C VAL A 422 30.52 -12.34 23.19
N GLU A 423 29.34 -11.86 23.62
CA GLU A 423 28.98 -11.85 25.03
C GLU A 423 28.81 -13.26 25.59
N ARG A 424 28.18 -14.17 24.84
CA ARG A 424 28.06 -15.58 25.23
C ARG A 424 29.42 -16.26 25.34
N MET A 425 30.37 -15.94 24.45
CA MET A 425 31.75 -16.44 24.56
C MET A 425 32.43 -15.90 25.81
N ARG A 426 32.29 -14.60 26.10
CA ARG A 426 32.87 -13.97 27.30
C ARG A 426 32.34 -14.63 28.58
N GLU A 427 31.03 -14.86 28.68
CA GLU A 427 30.41 -15.55 29.80
C GLU A 427 30.91 -17.01 29.92
N ALA A 428 30.99 -17.73 28.80
CA ALA A 428 31.45 -19.12 28.79
C ALA A 428 32.92 -19.24 29.23
N LEU A 429 33.78 -18.30 28.82
CA LEU A 429 35.18 -18.23 29.26
C LEU A 429 35.29 -17.91 30.76
N ALA A 430 34.44 -17.02 31.28
CA ALA A 430 34.42 -16.68 32.71
C ALA A 430 33.89 -17.83 33.59
N ALA A 431 32.96 -18.62 33.07
CA ALA A 431 32.32 -19.73 33.77
C ALA A 431 33.08 -21.06 33.69
N ALA A 432 34.24 -21.12 33.01
CA ALA A 432 35.05 -22.33 32.90
C ALA A 432 36.13 -22.39 34.01
N PRO A 433 35.89 -23.07 35.16
CA PRO A 433 36.91 -23.27 36.18
C PRO A 433 37.95 -24.28 35.70
N GLY A 434 39.13 -23.81 35.27
CA GLY A 434 40.28 -24.71 35.06
C GLY A 434 41.27 -24.34 33.96
N SER A 435 40.90 -23.53 32.97
CA SER A 435 41.80 -23.15 31.87
C SER A 435 42.89 -22.12 32.24
N VAL A 436 42.94 -21.71 33.52
CA VAL A 436 43.91 -20.74 34.04
C VAL A 436 44.78 -21.31 35.19
N ARG A 437 44.53 -22.53 35.70
CA ARG A 437 45.21 -23.01 36.94
C ARG A 437 46.07 -24.27 36.84
N HIS A 438 46.15 -24.98 35.71
CA HIS A 438 46.96 -26.21 35.60
C HIS A 438 47.87 -26.28 34.37
N GLY A 439 48.69 -25.25 34.14
CA GLY A 439 49.85 -25.34 33.24
C GLY A 439 49.57 -25.57 31.75
N ALA A 440 48.32 -25.78 31.34
CA ALA A 440 47.89 -25.61 29.96
C ALA A 440 47.68 -24.10 29.72
N PRO A 441 48.50 -23.44 28.89
CA PRO A 441 48.28 -22.04 28.58
C PRO A 441 46.88 -21.92 27.98
N SER A 442 46.07 -20.97 28.47
CA SER A 442 44.92 -20.48 27.69
C SER A 442 45.42 -20.27 26.26
N LEU A 443 44.89 -21.07 25.31
CA LEU A 443 45.42 -21.20 23.94
C LEU A 443 45.37 -19.88 23.16
N HIS A 444 44.77 -18.83 23.73
CA HIS A 444 44.52 -17.57 23.06
C HIS A 444 45.01 -16.39 23.89
N PRO A 445 46.09 -15.71 23.45
CA PRO A 445 46.59 -14.48 24.07
C PRO A 445 45.53 -13.38 24.21
N SER A 446 44.54 -13.35 23.31
CA SER A 446 43.40 -12.42 23.34
C SER A 446 42.35 -12.72 24.41
N ALA A 447 42.28 -13.94 24.96
CA ALA A 447 41.44 -14.24 26.12
C ALA A 447 41.91 -13.48 27.38
N ARG A 448 43.13 -12.94 27.36
CA ARG A 448 43.68 -12.08 28.43
C ARG A 448 43.22 -10.63 28.33
N ASN A 449 42.68 -10.20 27.18
CA ASN A 449 42.08 -8.88 26.99
C ASN A 449 40.63 -9.03 26.48
N PRO A 450 39.64 -9.10 27.38
CA PRO A 450 38.23 -9.26 27.04
C PRO A 450 37.67 -8.21 26.06
N ALA A 451 38.29 -7.03 25.96
CA ALA A 451 37.87 -5.97 25.05
C ALA A 451 38.23 -6.25 23.57
N SER A 452 39.04 -7.28 23.30
CA SER A 452 39.51 -7.62 21.94
C SER A 452 38.71 -8.74 21.25
N LEU A 453 37.72 -9.35 21.91
CA LEU A 453 36.92 -10.44 21.35
C LEU A 453 36.01 -9.95 20.20
N SER A 454 36.00 -10.70 19.10
CA SER A 454 35.13 -10.48 17.95
C SER A 454 34.42 -11.78 17.52
N ALA A 455 33.30 -11.67 16.81
CA ALA A 455 32.58 -12.83 16.28
C ALA A 455 33.48 -13.68 15.36
N GLU A 456 34.30 -13.05 14.52
CA GLU A 456 35.26 -13.72 13.64
C GLU A 456 36.24 -14.61 14.43
N MET A 457 36.72 -14.13 15.58
CA MET A 457 37.59 -14.91 16.45
C MET A 457 36.86 -16.12 17.06
N VAL A 458 35.59 -15.95 17.48
CA VAL A 458 34.77 -17.06 17.98
C VAL A 458 34.61 -18.15 16.90
N PHE A 459 34.29 -17.78 15.66
CA PHE A 459 34.18 -18.74 14.55
C PHE A 459 35.52 -19.36 14.18
N ARG A 460 36.63 -18.62 14.29
CA ARG A 460 37.98 -19.17 14.12
C ARG A 460 38.27 -20.26 15.16
N TRP A 461 37.91 -20.04 16.41
CA TRP A 461 38.09 -21.02 17.50
C TRP A 461 37.16 -22.23 17.36
N TYR A 462 35.92 -22.00 16.90
CA TYR A 462 35.00 -23.06 16.53
C TYR A 462 35.61 -23.99 15.46
N ARG A 463 36.18 -23.41 14.40
CA ARG A 463 36.86 -24.18 13.34
C ARG A 463 38.09 -24.95 13.82
N SER A 464 38.81 -24.44 14.83
CA SER A 464 39.91 -25.18 15.44
C SER A 464 39.47 -26.25 16.45
N GLY A 465 38.16 -26.42 16.67
CA GLY A 465 37.60 -27.40 17.58
C GLY A 465 37.73 -27.03 19.06
N ASP A 466 37.85 -25.73 19.39
CA ASP A 466 37.86 -25.28 20.79
C ASP A 466 36.53 -25.66 21.47
N PRO A 467 36.53 -26.45 22.56
CA PRO A 467 35.29 -26.96 23.14
C PRO A 467 34.32 -25.87 23.64
N VAL A 468 34.85 -24.72 24.08
CA VAL A 468 34.03 -23.61 24.57
C VAL A 468 33.38 -22.89 23.39
N ALA A 469 34.15 -22.59 22.35
CA ALA A 469 33.64 -21.98 21.12
C ALA A 469 32.62 -22.89 20.42
N VAL A 470 32.85 -24.20 20.37
CA VAL A 470 31.89 -25.20 19.88
C VAL A 470 30.58 -25.12 20.65
N ALA A 471 30.62 -25.16 21.98
CA ALA A 471 29.41 -25.08 22.79
C ALA A 471 28.64 -23.74 22.64
N VAL A 472 29.35 -22.65 22.32
CA VAL A 472 28.75 -21.32 22.10
C VAL A 472 28.11 -21.24 20.70
N VAL A 473 28.81 -21.69 19.66
CA VAL A 473 28.30 -21.70 18.28
C VAL A 473 27.14 -22.69 18.11
N ASP A 474 27.19 -23.86 18.75
CA ASP A 474 26.09 -24.82 18.75
C ASP A 474 24.81 -24.23 19.37
N ARG A 475 24.95 -23.44 20.45
CA ARG A 475 23.83 -22.70 21.05
C ARG A 475 23.27 -21.64 20.10
N MET A 476 24.13 -20.95 19.35
CA MET A 476 23.69 -20.01 18.32
C MET A 476 22.90 -20.72 17.21
N VAL A 477 23.39 -21.85 16.68
CA VAL A 477 22.68 -22.65 15.66
C VAL A 477 21.35 -23.17 16.21
N GLN A 478 21.32 -23.62 17.47
CA GLN A 478 20.08 -24.03 18.13
C GLN A 478 19.06 -22.88 18.23
N ALA A 479 19.51 -21.70 18.64
CA ALA A 479 18.67 -20.52 18.75
C ALA A 479 18.05 -20.13 17.39
N LEU A 480 18.88 -20.14 16.34
CA LEU A 480 18.41 -19.89 14.96
C LEU A 480 17.41 -20.96 14.50
N ALA A 481 17.65 -22.23 14.80
CA ALA A 481 16.72 -23.31 14.46
C ALA A 481 15.35 -23.12 15.14
N VAL A 482 15.32 -22.78 16.43
CA VAL A 482 14.07 -22.46 17.16
C VAL A 482 13.37 -21.26 16.52
N ALA A 483 14.11 -20.22 16.18
CA ALA A 483 13.55 -19.05 15.49
C ALA A 483 12.92 -19.42 14.14
N VAL A 484 13.61 -20.21 13.30
CA VAL A 484 13.08 -20.65 12.00
C VAL A 484 11.83 -21.52 12.16
N ILE A 485 11.78 -22.41 13.16
CA ILE A 485 10.58 -23.20 13.46
C ILE A 485 9.41 -22.29 13.85
N ASN A 486 9.65 -21.33 14.74
CA ASN A 486 8.64 -20.36 15.16
C ASN A 486 8.14 -19.52 13.96
N ILE A 487 9.06 -19.05 13.11
CA ILE A 487 8.75 -18.33 11.87
C ILE A 487 7.89 -19.19 10.94
N ALA A 488 8.21 -20.48 10.80
CA ALA A 488 7.42 -21.41 9.99
C ALA A 488 5.97 -21.55 10.51
N HIS A 489 5.79 -21.64 11.83
CA HIS A 489 4.45 -21.75 12.42
C HIS A 489 3.65 -20.45 12.33
N ILE A 490 4.31 -19.28 12.38
CA ILE A 490 3.64 -17.98 12.39
C ILE A 490 3.31 -17.51 10.97
N PHE A 491 4.26 -17.64 10.04
CA PHE A 491 4.17 -17.00 8.71
C PHE A 491 4.01 -18.00 7.57
N ASN A 492 4.25 -19.30 7.81
CA ASN A 492 4.24 -20.34 6.78
C ASN A 492 5.01 -19.94 5.48
N PRO A 493 6.29 -19.51 5.59
CA PRO A 493 7.07 -19.16 4.43
C PRO A 493 7.55 -20.40 3.69
N THR A 494 7.83 -20.23 2.41
CA THR A 494 8.48 -21.28 1.59
C THR A 494 10.00 -21.25 1.70
N ILE A 495 10.56 -20.10 2.08
CA ILE A 495 12.00 -19.86 2.18
C ILE A 495 12.31 -18.86 3.30
N VAL A 496 13.38 -19.12 4.04
CA VAL A 496 14.01 -18.22 5.00
C VAL A 496 15.41 -17.89 4.51
N VAL A 497 15.63 -16.61 4.20
CA VAL A 497 16.92 -16.10 3.74
C VAL A 497 17.69 -15.55 4.93
N LEU A 498 18.90 -16.06 5.17
CA LEU A 498 19.80 -15.56 6.21
C LEU A 498 20.85 -14.65 5.56
N GLY A 499 20.88 -13.38 5.98
CA GLY A 499 21.79 -12.36 5.48
C GLY A 499 22.63 -11.73 6.59
N GLY A 500 23.23 -10.58 6.29
CA GLY A 500 24.08 -9.84 7.21
C GLY A 500 25.53 -10.33 7.26
N GLY A 501 26.38 -9.52 7.92
CA GLY A 501 27.84 -9.70 7.89
C GLY A 501 28.33 -11.03 8.45
N ILE A 502 27.59 -11.65 9.38
CA ILE A 502 27.94 -12.98 9.90
C ILE A 502 27.76 -14.04 8.81
N VAL A 503 26.58 -14.09 8.19
CA VAL A 503 26.26 -15.14 7.21
C VAL A 503 27.06 -14.97 5.93
N ALA A 504 27.42 -13.74 5.56
CA ALA A 504 28.31 -13.46 4.44
C ALA A 504 29.68 -14.15 4.59
N HIS A 505 30.20 -14.27 5.82
CA HIS A 505 31.48 -14.95 6.11
C HIS A 505 31.29 -16.42 6.53
N GLU A 506 30.12 -16.77 7.07
CA GLU A 506 29.80 -18.09 7.64
C GLU A 506 28.54 -18.70 6.98
N PRO A 507 28.49 -18.87 5.64
CA PRO A 507 27.27 -19.31 4.94
C PRO A 507 26.85 -20.75 5.30
N TRP A 508 27.78 -21.56 5.83
CA TRP A 508 27.51 -22.91 6.32
C TRP A 508 26.45 -22.93 7.45
N LEU A 509 26.26 -21.82 8.16
CA LEU A 509 25.21 -21.68 9.18
C LEU A 509 23.82 -22.03 8.63
N CYS A 510 23.54 -21.70 7.36
CA CYS A 510 22.25 -22.02 6.73
C CYS A 510 22.01 -23.54 6.68
N ALA A 511 23.03 -24.30 6.26
CA ALA A 511 22.97 -25.75 6.20
C ALA A 511 22.87 -26.37 7.61
N ALA A 512 23.60 -25.81 8.58
CA ALA A 512 23.53 -26.27 9.97
C ALA A 512 22.14 -26.05 10.59
N VAL A 513 21.52 -24.89 10.33
CA VAL A 513 20.15 -24.59 10.75
C VAL A 513 19.15 -25.49 10.04
N ALA A 514 19.25 -25.66 8.72
CA ALA A 514 18.39 -26.55 7.94
C ALA A 514 18.44 -28.01 8.44
N ALA A 515 19.63 -28.49 8.81
CA ALA A 515 19.79 -29.82 9.40
C ALA A 515 19.11 -29.91 10.78
N ARG A 516 19.14 -28.84 11.58
CA ARG A 516 18.60 -28.81 12.94
C ARG A 516 17.08 -28.73 13.00
N ILE A 517 16.44 -28.12 12.01
CA ILE A 517 14.98 -28.00 11.95
C ILE A 517 14.29 -29.23 11.37
N ARG A 518 15.03 -30.10 10.66
CA ARG A 518 14.46 -31.28 9.98
C ARG A 518 13.72 -32.18 10.97
N GLY A 519 12.44 -32.44 10.69
CA GLY A 519 11.58 -33.29 11.49
C GLY A 519 11.13 -32.68 12.83
N ALA A 520 11.44 -31.41 13.10
CA ALA A 520 11.02 -30.65 14.28
C ALA A 520 9.75 -29.83 14.02
N GLY A 521 9.03 -29.47 15.09
CA GLY A 521 7.78 -28.71 15.00
C GLY A 521 6.67 -29.42 14.20
N ILE A 522 5.72 -28.65 13.67
CA ILE A 522 4.70 -29.13 12.72
C ILE A 522 5.38 -29.40 11.38
N ARG A 523 5.68 -30.69 11.13
CA ARG A 523 6.49 -31.13 9.97
C ARG A 523 6.00 -30.62 8.61
N SER A 524 4.68 -30.60 8.39
CA SER A 524 4.10 -30.10 7.15
C SER A 524 4.36 -28.62 6.87
N LEU A 525 4.69 -27.84 7.91
CA LEU A 525 5.06 -26.43 7.80
C LEU A 525 6.58 -26.22 7.82
N VAL A 526 7.33 -27.05 8.54
CA VAL A 526 8.77 -26.86 8.77
C VAL A 526 9.65 -27.54 7.71
N ASP A 527 9.37 -28.81 7.39
CA ASP A 527 10.21 -29.60 6.47
C ASP A 527 10.30 -28.99 5.04
N PRO A 528 9.26 -28.31 4.50
CA PRO A 528 9.37 -27.64 3.19
C PRO A 528 10.18 -26.34 3.19
N VAL A 529 10.51 -25.76 4.35
CA VAL A 529 11.17 -24.44 4.42
C VAL A 529 12.63 -24.55 3.98
N ALA A 530 12.97 -23.89 2.89
CA ALA A 530 14.37 -23.73 2.49
C ALA A 530 15.06 -22.69 3.39
N VAL A 531 16.24 -23.00 3.94
CA VAL A 531 17.08 -22.03 4.67
C VAL A 531 18.34 -21.77 3.87
N VAL A 532 18.49 -20.56 3.32
CA VAL A 532 19.54 -20.24 2.35
C VAL A 532 20.24 -18.92 2.69
N PRO A 533 21.50 -18.73 2.25
CA PRO A 533 22.17 -17.43 2.41
C PRO A 533 21.57 -16.39 1.46
N ALA A 534 21.60 -15.12 1.88
CA ALA A 534 21.28 -13.96 1.05
C ALA A 534 22.18 -13.91 -0.20
N ALA A 535 21.59 -13.67 -1.37
CA ALA A 535 22.29 -13.66 -2.64
C ALA A 535 23.04 -12.34 -2.88
N LEU A 536 22.45 -11.20 -2.48
CA LEU A 536 22.97 -9.85 -2.79
C LEU A 536 23.99 -9.34 -1.76
N ARG A 537 24.17 -10.04 -0.62
CA ARG A 537 25.18 -9.75 0.40
C ARG A 537 25.19 -8.26 0.82
N GLU A 538 26.31 -7.57 0.63
CA GLU A 538 26.49 -6.17 1.03
C GLU A 538 25.73 -5.17 0.15
N GLU A 539 25.27 -5.59 -1.03
CA GLU A 539 24.57 -4.71 -1.98
C GLU A 539 23.07 -4.67 -1.71
N ALA A 540 22.55 -5.60 -0.91
CA ALA A 540 21.13 -5.76 -0.64
C ALA A 540 20.47 -4.50 -0.05
N GLY A 541 21.21 -3.71 0.75
CA GLY A 541 20.69 -2.45 1.30
C GLY A 541 20.38 -1.42 0.22
N VAL A 542 21.35 -1.15 -0.67
CA VAL A 542 21.20 -0.17 -1.77
C VAL A 542 20.22 -0.66 -2.83
N VAL A 543 20.34 -1.91 -3.26
CA VAL A 543 19.44 -2.51 -4.27
C VAL A 543 18.02 -2.60 -3.73
N GLY A 544 17.87 -2.99 -2.47
CA GLY A 544 16.59 -3.05 -1.77
C GLY A 544 15.93 -1.70 -1.61
N ALA A 545 16.72 -0.69 -1.25
CA ALA A 545 16.23 0.68 -1.17
C ALA A 545 15.73 1.16 -2.54
N ALA A 546 16.47 0.90 -3.63
CA ALA A 546 16.00 1.20 -4.98
C ALA A 546 14.71 0.43 -5.35
N ALA A 547 14.60 -0.84 -4.94
CA ALA A 547 13.43 -1.68 -5.18
C ALA A 547 12.15 -1.18 -4.49
N LEU A 548 12.26 -0.34 -3.44
CA LEU A 548 11.11 0.35 -2.85
C LEU A 548 10.39 1.20 -3.88
N CYS A 549 11.12 1.91 -4.76
CA CYS A 549 10.52 2.74 -5.80
C CYS A 549 9.60 1.92 -6.71
N TRP A 550 10.08 0.78 -7.21
CA TRP A 550 9.30 -0.08 -8.10
C TRP A 550 8.12 -0.74 -7.37
N THR A 551 8.34 -1.21 -6.15
CA THR A 551 7.28 -1.81 -5.32
C THR A 551 6.13 -0.83 -5.08
N MET A 552 6.44 0.44 -4.79
CA MET A 552 5.43 1.47 -4.54
C MET A 552 4.71 1.92 -5.81
N MET A 553 5.40 1.91 -6.95
CA MET A 553 4.79 2.17 -8.26
C MET A 553 3.81 1.08 -8.66
N GLU A 554 4.17 -0.20 -8.49
CA GLU A 554 3.27 -1.33 -8.79
C GLU A 554 2.03 -1.36 -7.90
N GLN A 555 2.13 -0.87 -6.66
CA GLN A 555 1.01 -0.80 -5.71
C GLN A 555 0.11 0.44 -5.91
N GLY A 556 0.27 1.17 -7.02
CA GLY A 556 -0.61 2.29 -7.39
C GLY A 556 -0.27 3.62 -6.72
N GLY A 557 0.96 3.79 -6.20
CA GLY A 557 1.46 5.08 -5.72
C GLY A 557 0.75 5.68 -4.51
N ALA A 558 -0.15 4.94 -3.84
CA ALA A 558 -0.78 5.40 -2.61
C ALA A 558 0.25 5.38 -1.47
N LYS A 559 0.66 6.58 -1.06
CA LYS A 559 1.49 6.83 0.14
C LYS A 559 0.76 6.43 1.41
#